data_AF-A0A1I2C3K5-F1
#
_entry.id   AF-A0A1I2C3K5-F1
#
_cell.length_a   1.000
_cell.length_b   1.000
_cell.length_c   1.000
_cell.angle_alpha   90.00
_cell.angle_beta   90.00
_cell.angle_gamma   90.00
#
_symmetry.space_group_name_H-M   'P 1'
#
loop_
_entity.id
_entity.type
_entity.pdbx_description
1 polymer ?
#
loop_
_entity_poly.entity_id
_entity_poly.type
_entity_poly.pdbx_seq_one_letter_code
_entity_poly.pdbx_strand_id
1 'polypeptide(L)'
;MISNFNFSGIFDSKNSKKFIVLGVMLLAIGTYCISRKNIGINVFSWGMGISFLYGAWLSLKNLNELTRYSDKKEINKARIKCMGLFVTAILLFIFPKQVNMLLSISIGLFLLVRELQNYMNYRRFSTVYFSTSNVLKLLVGILLIVSPLFLSRFLVSILSGIVIIFGIYFIVVGINIINREGNR
;
A
#
# COMPACT_ATOMS: atom_id res chain seq x y z
N MET A 1 17.14 3.06 -17.19
CA MET A 1 17.39 1.72 -16.60
C MET A 1 16.37 1.51 -15.50
N ILE A 2 15.18 1.02 -15.85
CA ILE A 2 14.10 0.77 -14.89
C ILE A 2 14.52 -0.46 -14.09
N SER A 3 14.74 -0.27 -12.79
CA SER A 3 14.95 -1.37 -11.85
C SER A 3 13.85 -2.39 -12.04
N ASN A 4 14.20 -3.54 -12.60
CA ASN A 4 13.36 -4.73 -12.62
C ASN A 4 13.29 -5.21 -11.16
N PHE A 5 12.43 -4.58 -10.35
CA PHE A 5 12.01 -5.08 -9.05
C PHE A 5 11.23 -6.36 -9.30
N ASN A 6 11.95 -7.44 -9.55
CA ASN A 6 11.39 -8.77 -9.73
C ASN A 6 10.88 -9.23 -8.36
N PHE A 7 9.59 -9.00 -8.08
CA PHE A 7 8.90 -9.43 -6.87
C PHE A 7 8.73 -10.96 -6.78
N SER A 8 9.17 -11.70 -7.81
CA SER A 8 9.07 -13.17 -7.89
C SER A 8 9.74 -13.90 -6.72
N GLY A 9 10.81 -13.35 -6.13
CA GLY A 9 11.46 -13.92 -4.95
C GLY A 9 10.79 -13.58 -3.60
N ILE A 10 9.78 -12.70 -3.58
CA ILE A 10 9.05 -12.33 -2.34
C ILE A 10 7.80 -13.22 -2.17
N PHE A 11 7.29 -13.77 -3.26
CA PHE A 11 6.15 -14.69 -3.29
C PHE A 11 6.59 -16.15 -3.18
N ASP A 12 7.36 -16.43 -2.13
CA ASP A 12 7.66 -17.81 -1.76
C ASP A 12 6.42 -18.42 -1.09
N SER A 13 6.10 -19.65 -1.47
CA SER A 13 4.83 -20.28 -1.14
C SER A 13 4.63 -20.58 0.34
N LYS A 14 5.74 -20.78 1.06
CA LYS A 14 5.80 -20.83 2.54
C LYS A 14 5.20 -19.58 3.20
N ASN A 15 5.14 -18.46 2.47
CA ASN A 15 4.64 -17.19 2.98
C ASN A 15 3.23 -16.83 2.46
N SER A 16 2.61 -17.65 1.60
CA SER A 16 1.27 -17.44 1.04
C SER A 16 0.20 -17.19 2.11
N LYS A 17 0.13 -18.05 3.13
CA LYS A 17 -0.78 -17.91 4.28
C LYS A 17 -0.55 -16.61 5.05
N LYS A 18 0.70 -16.15 5.15
CA LYS A 18 1.08 -14.92 5.87
C LYS A 18 0.63 -13.67 5.09
N PHE A 19 0.67 -13.70 3.76
CA PHE A 19 0.10 -12.64 2.90
C PHE A 19 -1.43 -12.58 3.01
N ILE A 20 -2.12 -13.72 3.09
CA ILE A 20 -3.56 -13.77 3.31
C ILE A 20 -3.91 -13.13 4.67
N VAL A 21 -3.20 -13.49 5.75
CA VAL A 21 -3.42 -12.89 7.08
C VAL A 21 -3.21 -11.38 7.06
N LEU A 22 -2.16 -10.89 6.39
CA LEU A 22 -1.91 -9.45 6.24
C LEU A 22 -3.05 -8.77 5.45
N GLY A 23 -3.54 -9.41 4.37
CA GLY A 23 -4.68 -8.91 3.60
C GLY A 23 -5.99 -8.87 4.40
N VAL A 24 -6.25 -9.88 5.24
CA VAL A 24 -7.42 -9.92 6.14
C VAL A 24 -7.32 -8.83 7.22
N MET A 25 -6.13 -8.60 7.80
CA MET A 25 -5.92 -7.49 8.74
C MET A 25 -6.22 -6.13 8.10
N LEU A 26 -5.69 -5.88 6.90
CA LEU A 26 -5.95 -4.65 6.13
C LEU A 26 -7.45 -4.47 5.85
N LEU A 27 -8.16 -5.55 5.48
CA LEU A 27 -9.61 -5.52 5.29
C LEU A 27 -10.36 -5.18 6.58
N ALA A 28 -10.03 -5.82 7.69
CA ALA A 28 -10.67 -5.56 8.98
C ALA A 28 -10.47 -4.11 9.43
N ILE A 29 -9.25 -3.58 9.29
CA ILE A 29 -8.93 -2.19 9.62
C ILE A 29 -9.68 -1.23 8.70
N GLY A 30 -9.65 -1.47 7.38
CA GLY A 30 -10.30 -0.63 6.39
C GLY A 30 -11.81 -0.59 6.60
N THR A 31 -12.46 -1.74 6.74
CA THR A 31 -13.91 -1.84 6.98
C THR A 31 -14.33 -1.23 8.32
N TYR A 32 -13.58 -1.46 9.39
CA TYR A 32 -13.84 -0.86 10.70
C TYR A 32 -13.77 0.67 10.64
N CYS A 33 -12.84 1.21 9.85
CA CYS A 33 -12.65 2.64 9.68
C CYS A 33 -13.76 3.29 8.83
N ILE A 34 -14.31 2.59 7.83
CA ILE A 34 -15.49 3.05 7.07
C ILE A 34 -16.76 2.99 7.92
N SER A 35 -16.94 1.91 8.68
CA SER A 35 -18.18 1.61 9.40
C SER A 35 -18.47 2.64 10.51
N ARG A 36 -17.45 3.02 11.29
CA ARG A 36 -17.62 4.04 12.33
C ARG A 36 -17.16 5.41 11.82
N LYS A 37 -18.11 6.21 11.35
CA LYS A 37 -17.92 7.61 10.89
C LYS A 37 -17.20 8.55 11.88
N ASN A 38 -17.11 8.17 13.16
CA ASN A 38 -16.44 8.94 14.23
C ASN A 38 -15.01 8.47 14.56
N ILE A 39 -14.47 7.48 13.87
CA ILE A 39 -13.11 7.03 14.09
C ILE A 39 -12.13 8.02 13.43
N GLY A 40 -11.37 8.74 14.25
CA GLY A 40 -10.38 9.72 13.79
C GLY A 40 -9.14 9.09 13.14
N ILE A 41 -8.33 9.95 12.49
CA ILE A 41 -7.06 9.59 11.82
C ILE A 41 -6.15 8.71 12.69
N ASN A 42 -6.17 8.90 14.02
CA ASN A 42 -5.30 8.17 14.93
C ASN A 42 -5.54 6.66 14.92
N VAL A 43 -6.80 6.21 14.95
CA VAL A 43 -7.12 4.78 15.00
C VAL A 43 -6.81 4.11 13.66
N PHE A 44 -7.08 4.80 12.54
CA PHE A 44 -6.65 4.34 11.22
C PHE A 44 -5.14 4.15 11.16
N SER A 45 -4.40 5.15 11.64
CA SER A 45 -2.93 5.14 11.67
C SER A 45 -2.38 4.05 12.58
N TRP A 46 -3.01 3.79 13.73
CA TRP A 46 -2.64 2.70 14.63
C TRP A 46 -2.91 1.32 14.00
N GLY A 47 -4.06 1.14 13.35
CA GLY A 47 -4.35 -0.10 12.61
C GLY A 47 -3.34 -0.35 11.49
N MET A 48 -3.03 0.69 10.70
CA MET A 48 -1.96 0.62 9.69
C MET A 48 -0.60 0.32 10.33
N GLY A 49 -0.26 0.97 11.45
CA GLY A 49 0.97 0.72 12.20
C GLY A 49 1.11 -0.73 12.65
N ILE A 50 0.04 -1.35 13.16
CA ILE A 50 0.01 -2.77 13.54
C ILE A 50 0.24 -3.66 12.31
N SER A 51 -0.36 -3.32 11.17
CA SER A 51 -0.16 -4.06 9.91
C SER A 51 1.29 -3.97 9.43
N PHE A 52 1.92 -2.79 9.54
CA PHE A 52 3.33 -2.60 9.23
C PHE A 52 4.26 -3.34 10.19
N LEU A 53 3.94 -3.39 11.48
CA LEU A 53 4.67 -4.19 12.46
C LEU A 53 4.57 -5.69 12.16
N TYR A 54 3.40 -6.19 11.76
CA TYR A 54 3.24 -7.57 11.32
C TYR A 54 4.09 -7.86 10.07
N GLY A 55 4.09 -6.94 9.09
CA GLY A 55 4.99 -7.01 7.93
C GLY A 55 6.48 -6.98 8.29
N ALA A 56 6.87 -6.15 9.27
CA ALA A 56 8.25 -6.08 9.76
C ALA A 56 8.65 -7.39 10.44
N TRP A 57 7.78 -7.96 11.28
CA TRP A 57 8.00 -9.26 11.92
C TRP A 57 8.19 -10.38 10.88
N LEU A 58 7.36 -10.38 9.82
CA LEU A 58 7.51 -11.31 8.70
C LEU A 58 8.86 -11.15 7.98
N SER A 59 9.26 -9.90 7.72
CA SER A 59 10.55 -9.59 7.12
C SER A 59 11.72 -10.02 8.00
N LEU A 60 11.59 -9.91 9.32
CA LEU A 60 12.59 -10.30 10.30
C LEU A 60 12.74 -11.83 10.38
N LYS A 61 11.63 -12.57 10.30
CA LYS A 61 11.65 -14.03 10.19
C LYS A 61 12.36 -14.51 8.92
N ASN A 62 12.04 -13.89 7.78
CA ASN A 62 12.73 -14.19 6.52
C ASN A 62 14.22 -13.84 6.61
N LEU A 63 14.59 -12.70 7.21
CA LEU A 63 15.99 -12.33 7.46
C LEU A 63 16.74 -13.40 8.25
N ASN A 64 16.13 -13.96 9.30
CA ASN A 64 16.75 -14.98 10.12
C ASN A 64 17.04 -16.26 9.31
N GLU A 65 16.12 -16.62 8.40
CA GLU A 65 16.31 -17.72 7.46
C GLU A 65 17.39 -17.41 6.40
N LEU A 66 17.38 -16.21 5.80
CA LEU A 66 18.39 -15.78 4.81
C LEU A 66 19.80 -15.64 5.41
N THR A 67 19.93 -15.20 6.67
CA THR A 67 21.24 -15.01 7.32
C THR A 67 22.00 -16.33 7.45
N ARG A 68 21.29 -17.47 7.40
CA ARG A 68 21.87 -18.81 7.49
C ARG A 68 22.35 -19.36 6.14
N TYR A 69 21.88 -18.83 5.01
CA TYR A 69 22.07 -19.46 3.68
C TYR A 69 22.41 -18.50 2.52
N SER A 70 22.34 -17.17 2.70
CA SER A 70 22.44 -16.18 1.61
C SER A 70 23.63 -15.23 1.73
N ASP A 71 23.98 -14.58 0.62
CA ASP A 71 25.09 -13.62 0.50
C ASP A 71 24.86 -12.34 1.34
N LYS A 72 25.95 -11.74 1.85
CA LYS A 72 25.94 -10.54 2.71
C LYS A 72 25.19 -9.36 2.08
N LYS A 73 25.19 -9.24 0.74
CA LYS A 73 24.45 -8.18 0.03
C LYS A 73 22.92 -8.35 0.11
N GLU A 74 22.41 -9.56 0.04
CA GLU A 74 20.97 -9.84 0.10
C GLU A 74 20.43 -9.66 1.53
N ILE A 75 21.22 -10.08 2.52
CA ILE A 75 20.93 -9.88 3.95
C ILE A 75 20.81 -8.38 4.25
N ASN A 76 21.74 -7.56 3.75
CA ASN A 76 21.69 -6.12 4.01
C ASN A 76 20.46 -5.45 3.35
N LYS A 77 20.11 -5.87 2.13
CA LYS A 77 18.90 -5.39 1.44
C LYS A 77 17.63 -5.75 2.20
N ALA A 78 17.54 -6.96 2.76
CA ALA A 78 16.41 -7.36 3.59
C ALA A 78 16.36 -6.61 4.93
N ARG A 79 17.53 -6.34 5.55
CA ARG A 79 17.64 -5.54 6.80
C ARG A 79 17.13 -4.11 6.61
N ILE A 80 17.50 -3.46 5.51
CA ILE A 80 17.02 -2.11 5.18
C ILE A 80 15.49 -2.10 5.03
N LYS A 81 14.91 -3.10 4.34
CA LYS A 81 13.44 -3.22 4.22
C LYS A 81 12.77 -3.40 5.58
N CYS A 82 13.33 -4.24 6.45
CA CYS A 82 12.80 -4.48 7.79
C CYS A 82 12.84 -3.21 8.65
N MET A 83 13.97 -2.50 8.64
CA MET A 83 14.10 -1.20 9.32
C MET A 83 13.11 -0.17 8.77
N GLY A 84 12.93 -0.10 7.45
CA GLY A 84 11.97 0.80 6.82
C GLY A 84 10.53 0.54 7.30
N LEU A 85 10.10 -0.72 7.35
CA LEU A 85 8.77 -1.11 7.86
C LEU A 85 8.60 -0.76 9.34
N PHE A 86 9.65 -0.92 10.14
CA PHE A 86 9.61 -0.61 11.56
C PHE A 86 9.55 0.90 11.83
N VAL A 87 10.39 1.68 11.14
CA VAL A 87 10.41 3.15 11.24
C VAL A 87 9.08 3.74 10.78
N THR A 88 8.52 3.25 9.67
CA THR A 88 7.21 3.70 9.18
C THR A 88 6.08 3.37 10.15
N ALA A 89 6.10 2.20 10.79
CA ALA A 89 5.14 1.87 11.85
C ALA A 89 5.23 2.85 13.04
N ILE A 90 6.44 3.13 13.54
CA ILE A 90 6.65 4.09 14.63
C ILE A 90 6.15 5.48 14.25
N LEU A 91 6.46 5.95 13.04
CA LEU A 91 6.00 7.24 12.54
C LEU A 91 4.47 7.32 12.49
N LEU A 92 3.79 6.24 12.08
CA LEU A 92 2.33 6.16 12.07
C LEU A 92 1.72 6.20 13.49
N PHE A 93 2.41 5.70 14.50
CA PHE A 93 1.96 5.79 15.89
C PHE A 93 2.17 7.18 16.50
N ILE A 94 3.34 7.78 16.28
CA ILE A 94 3.73 9.06 16.90
C ILE A 94 3.10 10.26 16.17
N PHE A 95 3.12 10.26 14.84
CA PHE A 95 2.66 11.38 14.01
C PHE A 95 1.56 10.97 13.01
N PRO A 96 0.41 10.47 13.50
CA PRO A 96 -0.63 9.90 12.64
C PRO A 96 -1.19 10.92 11.64
N LYS A 97 -1.34 12.18 12.04
CA LYS A 97 -1.88 13.25 11.17
C LYS A 97 -0.92 13.63 10.05
N GLN A 98 0.36 13.81 10.36
CA GLN A 98 1.37 14.25 9.39
C GLN A 98 1.67 13.17 8.36
N VAL A 99 1.76 11.91 8.79
CA VAL A 99 2.03 10.79 7.89
C VAL A 99 0.85 10.56 6.93
N ASN A 100 -0.39 10.57 7.42
CA ASN A 100 -1.56 10.40 6.55
C ASN A 100 -1.75 11.58 5.59
N MET A 101 -1.40 12.80 5.99
CA MET A 101 -1.37 13.96 5.09
C MET A 101 -0.35 13.79 3.98
N LEU A 102 0.89 13.41 4.32
CA LEU A 102 1.96 13.11 3.35
C LEU A 102 1.56 12.00 2.38
N LEU A 103 0.97 10.91 2.88
CA LEU A 103 0.49 9.80 2.05
C LEU A 103 -0.60 10.26 1.07
N SER A 104 -1.60 11.02 1.55
CA SER A 104 -2.67 11.54 0.69
C SER A 104 -2.13 12.45 -0.42
N ILE A 105 -1.25 13.39 -0.07
CA ILE A 105 -0.62 14.28 -1.04
C ILE A 105 0.21 13.47 -2.05
N SER A 106 1.02 12.52 -1.59
CA SER A 106 1.88 11.70 -2.45
C SER A 106 1.05 10.88 -3.45
N ILE A 107 -0.04 10.27 -3.00
CA ILE A 107 -0.94 9.49 -3.86
C ILE A 107 -1.66 10.42 -4.85
N GLY A 108 -2.15 11.58 -4.40
CA GLY A 108 -2.79 12.57 -5.27
C GLY A 108 -1.84 13.07 -6.37
N LEU A 109 -0.60 13.42 -6.00
CA LEU A 109 0.44 13.86 -6.93
C LEU A 109 0.80 12.76 -7.93
N PHE A 110 0.94 11.52 -7.46
CA PHE A 110 1.22 10.37 -8.32
C PHE A 110 0.12 10.16 -9.37
N LEU A 111 -1.15 10.25 -8.95
CA LEU A 111 -2.30 10.16 -9.88
C LEU A 111 -2.26 11.29 -10.92
N LEU A 112 -1.98 12.53 -10.49
CA LEU A 112 -1.92 13.66 -11.42
C LEU A 112 -0.74 13.57 -12.40
N VAL A 113 0.45 13.16 -11.95
CA VAL A 113 1.60 12.98 -12.85
C VAL A 113 1.33 11.89 -13.87
N ARG A 114 0.72 10.77 -13.45
CA ARG A 114 0.35 9.68 -14.36
C ARG A 114 -0.69 10.13 -15.38
N GLU A 115 -1.67 10.91 -14.95
CA GLU A 115 -2.68 11.46 -15.86
C GLU A 115 -2.09 12.51 -16.80
N LEU A 116 -1.15 13.34 -16.34
CA LEU A 116 -0.38 14.24 -17.20
C LEU A 116 0.42 13.48 -18.27
N GLN A 117 1.09 12.40 -17.88
CA GLN A 117 1.83 11.55 -18.82
C GLN A 117 0.90 10.89 -19.86
N ASN A 118 -0.24 10.37 -19.41
CA ASN A 118 -1.25 9.82 -20.31
C ASN A 118 -1.74 10.90 -21.28
N TYR A 119 -2.03 12.12 -20.80
CA TYR A 119 -2.46 13.24 -21.63
C TYR A 119 -1.42 13.61 -22.69
N MET A 120 -0.13 13.66 -22.32
CA MET A 120 0.95 13.91 -23.28
C MET A 120 1.04 12.82 -24.35
N ASN A 121 0.85 11.55 -23.98
CA ASN A 121 0.91 10.42 -24.92
C ASN A 121 -0.29 10.37 -25.89
N TYR A 122 -1.47 10.82 -25.47
CA TYR A 122 -2.69 10.84 -26.28
C TYR A 122 -2.99 12.21 -26.93
N ARG A 123 -2.02 13.13 -26.94
CA ARG A 123 -2.19 14.51 -27.43
C ARG A 123 -2.71 14.62 -28.87
N ARG A 124 -2.53 13.57 -29.70
CA ARG A 124 -3.06 13.48 -31.08
C ARG A 124 -4.54 13.05 -31.18
N PHE A 125 -5.15 12.51 -30.14
CA PHE A 125 -6.54 12.03 -30.11
C PHE A 125 -7.32 12.60 -28.91
N SER A 126 -7.34 13.93 -28.80
CA SER A 126 -7.91 14.72 -27.68
C SER A 126 -9.35 14.31 -27.29
N THR A 127 -10.20 13.96 -28.27
CA THR A 127 -11.59 13.56 -28.06
C THR A 127 -11.77 12.18 -27.41
N VAL A 128 -10.80 11.26 -27.56
CA VAL A 128 -10.83 9.94 -26.90
C VAL A 128 -10.31 10.03 -25.45
N TYR A 129 -9.51 11.06 -25.16
CA TYR A 129 -8.86 11.22 -23.87
C TYR A 129 -9.80 11.69 -22.75
N PHE A 130 -10.80 12.53 -23.06
CA PHE A 130 -11.80 13.02 -22.11
C PHE A 130 -12.94 12.01 -21.86
N SER A 131 -12.58 10.74 -21.63
CA SER A 131 -13.53 9.78 -21.10
C SER A 131 -13.88 10.13 -19.65
N THR A 132 -15.11 9.87 -19.23
CA THR A 132 -15.64 10.14 -17.89
C THR A 132 -14.73 9.58 -16.78
N SER A 133 -14.08 8.45 -17.04
CA SER A 133 -13.11 7.83 -16.12
C SER A 133 -11.86 8.69 -15.86
N ASN A 134 -11.35 9.37 -16.89
CA ASN A 134 -10.13 10.18 -16.79
C ASN A 134 -10.38 11.50 -16.06
N VAL A 135 -11.53 12.13 -16.32
CA VAL A 135 -11.99 13.31 -15.56
C VAL A 135 -12.18 12.97 -14.07
N LEU A 136 -12.74 11.79 -13.78
CA LEU A 136 -12.97 11.35 -12.41
C LEU A 136 -11.65 11.07 -11.67
N LYS A 137 -10.65 10.46 -12.33
CA LYS A 137 -9.30 10.29 -11.76
C LYS A 137 -8.62 11.62 -11.46
N LEU A 138 -8.77 12.60 -12.35
CA LEU A 138 -8.18 13.93 -12.19
C LEU A 138 -8.83 14.67 -11.02
N LEU A 139 -10.16 14.64 -10.92
CA LEU A 139 -10.90 15.18 -9.78
C LEU A 139 -10.47 14.52 -8.46
N VAL A 140 -10.37 13.18 -8.43
CA VAL A 140 -9.90 12.44 -7.25
C VAL A 140 -8.46 12.82 -6.87
N GLY A 141 -7.58 13.03 -7.86
CA GLY A 141 -6.20 13.47 -7.64
C GLY A 141 -6.11 14.85 -6.99
N ILE A 142 -6.86 15.84 -7.51
CA ILE A 142 -6.94 17.18 -6.93
C ILE A 142 -7.53 17.12 -5.51
N LEU A 143 -8.60 16.35 -5.36
CA LEU A 143 -9.30 16.18 -4.09
C LEU A 143 -8.38 15.58 -3.02
N LEU A 144 -7.50 14.62 -3.37
CA LEU A 144 -6.52 14.03 -2.46
C LEU A 144 -5.41 15.00 -2.02
N ILE A 145 -5.09 16.01 -2.83
CA ILE A 145 -4.09 17.04 -2.50
C ILE A 145 -4.71 18.12 -1.60
N VAL A 146 -5.98 18.48 -1.84
CA VAL A 146 -6.68 19.54 -1.10
C VAL A 146 -7.35 19.02 0.18
N SER A 147 -7.82 17.76 0.18
CA SER A 147 -8.48 17.12 1.33
C SER A 147 -7.70 17.15 2.64
N PRO A 148 -6.36 17.02 2.69
CA PRO A 148 -5.61 17.07 3.93
C PRO A 148 -5.67 18.43 4.63
N LEU A 149 -5.95 19.52 3.89
CA LEU A 149 -6.07 20.87 4.44
C LEU A 149 -7.44 21.14 5.09
N PHE A 150 -8.52 20.48 4.64
CA PHE A 150 -9.88 20.88 5.03
C PHE A 150 -10.75 19.76 5.63
N LEU A 151 -10.52 18.49 5.30
CA LEU A 151 -11.34 17.38 5.79
C LEU A 151 -10.50 16.14 6.16
N SER A 152 -10.11 16.08 7.44
CA SER A 152 -9.48 14.91 8.05
C SER A 152 -10.32 13.63 7.92
N ARG A 153 -11.66 13.75 7.96
CA ARG A 153 -12.60 12.62 7.89
C ARG A 153 -12.72 12.03 6.49
N PHE A 154 -12.72 12.90 5.48
CA PHE A 154 -12.83 12.48 4.09
C PHE A 154 -11.56 11.75 3.62
N LEU A 155 -10.41 12.23 4.08
CA LEU A 155 -9.10 11.61 3.85
C LEU A 155 -9.06 10.16 4.38
N VAL A 156 -9.52 9.94 5.61
CA VAL A 156 -9.57 8.60 6.23
C VAL A 156 -10.47 7.66 5.44
N SER A 157 -11.61 8.14 4.93
CA SER A 157 -12.52 7.34 4.11
C SER A 157 -11.85 6.87 2.82
N ILE A 158 -11.21 7.78 2.07
CA ILE A 158 -10.52 7.42 0.82
C ILE A 158 -9.35 6.47 1.09
N LEU A 159 -8.51 6.78 2.08
CA LEU A 159 -7.38 5.93 2.45
C LEU A 159 -7.83 4.53 2.90
N SER A 160 -8.93 4.42 3.65
CA SER A 160 -9.48 3.11 4.02
C SER A 160 -9.97 2.32 2.81
N GLY A 161 -10.58 3.00 1.82
CA GLY A 161 -10.97 2.36 0.56
C GLY A 161 -9.76 1.83 -0.21
N ILE A 162 -8.68 2.60 -0.29
CA ILE A 162 -7.41 2.16 -0.88
C ILE A 162 -6.85 0.96 -0.11
N VAL A 163 -6.86 1.00 1.22
CA VAL A 163 -6.41 -0.10 2.09
C VAL A 163 -7.23 -1.37 1.87
N ILE A 164 -8.54 -1.28 1.70
CA ILE A 164 -9.41 -2.42 1.37
C ILE A 164 -9.02 -3.04 0.03
N ILE A 165 -8.81 -2.21 -1.01
CA ILE A 165 -8.38 -2.68 -2.33
C ILE A 165 -7.04 -3.42 -2.23
N PHE A 166 -6.08 -2.87 -1.49
CA PHE A 166 -4.81 -3.54 -1.23
C PHE A 166 -4.99 -4.85 -0.44
N GLY A 167 -5.86 -4.87 0.57
CA GLY A 167 -6.19 -6.07 1.34
C GLY A 167 -6.73 -7.20 0.45
N ILE A 168 -7.68 -6.88 -0.44
CA ILE A 168 -8.21 -7.82 -1.44
C ILE A 168 -7.09 -8.32 -2.36
N TYR A 169 -6.26 -7.41 -2.86
CA TYR A 169 -5.14 -7.78 -3.73
C TYR A 169 -4.18 -8.76 -3.05
N PHE A 170 -3.81 -8.53 -1.79
CA PHE A 170 -2.95 -9.44 -1.04
C PHE A 170 -3.58 -10.83 -0.82
N ILE A 171 -4.89 -10.89 -0.59
CA ILE A 171 -5.62 -12.17 -0.48
C ILE A 171 -5.61 -12.91 -1.80
N VAL A 172 -5.96 -12.24 -2.91
CA VAL A 172 -5.99 -12.84 -4.25
C VAL A 172 -4.62 -13.38 -4.65
N VAL A 173 -3.56 -12.60 -4.39
CA VAL A 173 -2.19 -13.05 -4.66
C VAL A 173 -1.82 -14.26 -3.78
N GLY A 174 -2.16 -14.23 -2.49
CA GLY A 174 -1.94 -15.36 -1.59
C GLY A 174 -2.65 -16.64 -2.04
N ILE A 175 -3.91 -16.55 -2.46
CA ILE A 175 -4.69 -17.69 -2.99
C ILE A 175 -4.09 -18.20 -4.30
N ASN A 176 -3.70 -17.31 -5.21
CA ASN A 176 -3.08 -17.70 -6.48
C ASN A 176 -1.76 -18.45 -6.29
N ILE A 177 -1.00 -18.14 -5.24
CA ILE A 177 0.23 -18.87 -4.91
C ILE A 177 -0.09 -20.28 -4.40
N ILE A 178 -1.08 -20.42 -3.52
CA ILE A 178 -1.55 -21.72 -3.01
C ILE A 178 -2.05 -22.61 -4.16
N ASN A 179 -2.88 -22.06 -5.05
CA ASN A 179 -3.42 -22.79 -6.19
C ASN A 179 -2.34 -23.23 -7.18
N ARG A 180 -1.24 -22.47 -7.32
CA ARG A 180 -0.10 -22.86 -8.17
C ARG A 180 0.73 -23.99 -7.59
N GLU A 181 0.72 -24.18 -6.27
CA GLU A 181 1.37 -25.31 -5.63
C GLU A 181 0.52 -26.57 -5.61
N GLY A 182 -0.81 -26.45 -5.46
CA GLY A 182 -1.71 -27.61 -5.51
C GLY A 182 -1.81 -28.27 -6.89
N ASN A 183 -1.36 -27.58 -7.95
CA ASN A 183 -1.32 -28.08 -9.33
C ASN A 183 0.09 -28.55 -9.77
N ARG A 184 1.05 -28.68 -8.84
CA ARG A 184 2.36 -29.31 -9.06
C ARG A 184 2.46 -30.62 -8.28
#